data_AF-A0A820ZBR4-F1
#
_entry.id   AF-A0A820ZBR4-F1
#
_cell.length_a   1.000
_cell.length_b   1.000
_cell.length_c   1.000
_cell.angle_alpha   90.00
_cell.angle_beta   90.00
_cell.angle_gamma   90.00
#
_symmetry.space_group_name_H-M   'P 1'
#
loop_
_entity.id
_entity.type
_entity.pdbx_description
1 polymer ?
#
loop_
_entity_poly.entity_id
_entity_poly.type
_entity_poly.pdbx_seq_one_letter_code
_entity_poly.pdbx_strand_id
1 'polypeptide(L)'
;MEPMIVRMGSSSKQLPKHPVQFTPEDLRTYLEPIIHKMIASEDSYSFQQPVDSISLKILDYPIIIKHSIDISTIHNKVLRGEYKNPLEFCDDAWLTFNNVWLSNEKTTPIYGICSKLAELFVESIDPVLEALGYCCGRQYVYLPQTLLCYGKEQCCQILVNDNYYYYNNPEPSRFNLSNDQYTFCVQCFNSIESDSIFVGDDPTQTLVQIPKSLFLSAKNDIEQPETIIDCIVCTRRLHQVCTLHLDQIWPEGFICNTCIQQYNITRKENPYTAAKLPINDLSLQLEKRVNDFLLHEHCHTGRVTIRILSVSNKICQVKPQLKKYYPNQAADGYPYHTKAIYAFQEIDGVDVVFFGMYVQEYDEHCPVPNTRRVYISYFDTVQFFQPKIYRTTVYHEILIGYLDYVKQNGYMYAHMWVCPASENIAYIFHRHPFEQHMLKLKHMQDWCKNMLDKAIVEHIVIDYKDIMQDCLDNQVQTVVDIPYFDDDF
;
A
#
# COMPACT_ATOMS: atom_id res chain seq x y z
N MET A 1 -17.91 39.82 -3.29
CA MET A 1 -16.90 40.48 -2.44
C MET A 1 -15.55 40.25 -3.10
N GLU A 2 -14.86 41.32 -3.51
CA GLU A 2 -13.49 41.19 -4.04
C GLU A 2 -12.56 40.62 -2.96
N PRO A 3 -11.66 39.67 -3.29
CA PRO A 3 -10.74 39.15 -2.31
C PRO A 3 -9.66 40.20 -2.02
N MET A 4 -9.59 40.69 -0.78
CA MET A 4 -8.42 41.41 -0.29
C MET A 4 -7.21 40.47 -0.36
N ILE A 5 -6.31 40.72 -1.31
CA ILE A 5 -5.02 40.02 -1.42
C ILE A 5 -4.13 40.51 -0.27
N VAL A 6 -4.17 39.82 0.87
CA VAL A 6 -3.24 40.04 1.98
C VAL A 6 -1.98 39.22 1.70
N ARG A 7 -0.87 39.88 1.36
CA ARG A 7 0.44 39.22 1.24
C ARG A 7 1.05 39.05 2.63
N MET A 8 1.14 37.81 3.14
CA MET A 8 1.92 37.52 4.34
C MET A 8 3.24 36.83 3.98
N GLY A 9 4.35 37.48 4.33
CA GLY A 9 5.66 36.84 4.33
C GLY A 9 5.76 35.81 5.45
N SER A 10 6.65 34.83 5.29
CA SER A 10 6.90 33.67 6.18
C SER A 10 7.26 33.99 7.64
N SER A 11 7.15 35.24 8.09
CA SER A 11 7.59 35.75 9.38
C SER A 11 6.48 36.37 10.27
N SER A 12 5.20 36.37 9.88
CA SER A 12 4.11 36.87 10.74
C SER A 12 3.56 35.78 11.70
N LYS A 13 3.67 36.03 13.01
CA LYS A 13 3.50 35.06 14.12
C LYS A 13 2.11 34.46 14.36
N GLN A 14 1.05 34.82 13.62
CA GLN A 14 -0.27 34.19 13.76
C GLN A 14 -0.96 34.09 12.40
N LEU A 15 -1.25 32.86 11.97
CA LEU A 15 -2.08 32.58 10.80
C LEU A 15 -3.49 33.16 11.00
N PRO A 16 -4.15 33.67 9.95
CA PRO A 16 -5.52 34.12 10.06
C PRO A 16 -6.40 32.93 10.46
N LYS A 17 -7.21 33.08 11.51
CA LYS A 17 -8.25 32.11 11.83
C LYS A 17 -9.55 32.64 11.25
N HIS A 18 -10.05 31.95 10.24
CA HIS A 18 -11.30 32.29 9.58
C HIS A 18 -12.11 31.00 9.32
N PRO A 19 -12.74 30.42 10.36
CA PRO A 19 -13.60 29.25 10.20
C PRO A 19 -14.60 29.47 9.08
N VAL A 20 -14.73 28.49 8.18
CA VAL A 20 -15.74 28.57 7.13
C VAL A 20 -17.13 28.50 7.76
N GLN A 21 -18.03 29.36 7.28
CA GLN A 21 -19.43 29.34 7.65
C GLN A 21 -20.26 29.24 6.38
N PHE A 22 -21.27 28.39 6.41
CA PHE A 22 -22.23 28.25 5.34
C PHE A 22 -23.59 28.71 5.84
N THR A 23 -24.30 29.50 5.03
CA THR A 23 -25.70 29.77 5.32
C THR A 23 -26.56 28.57 4.91
N PRO A 24 -27.73 28.37 5.52
CA PRO A 24 -28.68 27.35 5.07
C PRO A 24 -29.01 27.44 3.58
N GLU A 25 -29.12 28.66 3.05
CA GLU A 25 -29.43 28.90 1.63
C GLU A 25 -28.28 28.51 0.71
N ASP A 26 -27.03 28.78 1.12
CA ASP A 26 -25.84 28.33 0.38
C ASP A 26 -25.84 26.80 0.29
N LEU A 27 -25.97 26.12 1.44
CA LEU A 27 -25.99 24.65 1.47
C LEU A 27 -27.13 24.08 0.65
N ARG A 28 -28.33 24.67 0.74
CA ARG A 28 -29.46 24.25 -0.07
C ARG A 28 -29.15 24.33 -1.57
N THR A 29 -28.59 25.45 -2.03
CA THR A 29 -28.24 25.68 -3.43
C THR A 29 -27.30 24.60 -3.97
N TYR A 30 -26.33 24.15 -3.16
CA TYR A 30 -25.36 23.13 -3.57
C TYR A 30 -25.87 21.69 -3.41
N LEU A 31 -26.66 21.40 -2.37
CA LEU A 31 -27.01 20.03 -1.97
C LEU A 31 -28.36 19.54 -2.53
N GLU A 32 -29.35 20.42 -2.71
CA GLU A 32 -30.67 20.07 -3.25
C GLU A 32 -30.59 19.44 -4.66
N PRO A 33 -29.73 19.91 -5.60
CA PRO A 33 -29.55 19.25 -6.89
C PRO A 33 -29.07 17.80 -6.80
N ILE A 34 -28.25 17.48 -5.80
CA ILE A 34 -27.72 16.12 -5.57
C ILE A 34 -28.85 15.20 -5.14
N ILE A 35 -29.69 15.67 -4.21
CA ILE A 35 -30.88 14.94 -3.74
C ILE A 35 -31.83 14.66 -4.91
N HIS A 36 -32.12 15.67 -5.74
CA HIS A 36 -32.97 15.48 -6.91
C HIS A 36 -32.41 14.46 -7.89
N LYS A 37 -31.08 14.48 -8.12
CA LYS A 37 -30.41 13.49 -8.96
C LYS A 37 -30.50 12.08 -8.38
N MET A 38 -30.36 11.93 -7.06
CA MET A 38 -30.57 10.64 -6.38
C MET A 38 -32.02 10.17 -6.54
N ILE A 39 -33.02 11.02 -6.29
CA ILE A 39 -34.46 10.68 -6.42
C ILE A 39 -34.82 10.30 -7.86
N ALA A 40 -34.22 10.96 -8.86
CA ALA A 40 -34.47 10.68 -10.27
C ALA A 40 -33.91 9.33 -10.73
N SER A 41 -33.00 8.72 -9.96
CA SER A 41 -32.48 7.39 -10.25
C SER A 41 -33.55 6.32 -10.07
N GLU A 42 -33.65 5.39 -11.02
CA GLU A 42 -34.52 4.21 -10.93
C GLU A 42 -34.17 3.33 -9.72
N ASP A 43 -32.90 3.36 -9.30
CA ASP A 43 -32.37 2.63 -8.15
C ASP A 43 -32.77 3.25 -6.79
N SER A 44 -33.46 4.40 -6.77
CA SER A 44 -33.68 5.15 -5.53
C SER A 44 -34.94 4.77 -4.75
N TYR A 45 -35.90 4.05 -5.34
CA TYR A 45 -37.24 3.84 -4.79
C TYR A 45 -37.24 3.39 -3.32
N SER A 46 -36.41 2.40 -2.98
CA SER A 46 -36.31 1.82 -1.63
C SER A 46 -35.68 2.75 -0.58
N PHE A 47 -35.10 3.88 -1.00
CA PHE A 47 -34.38 4.82 -0.16
C PHE A 47 -35.11 6.17 -0.04
N GLN A 48 -36.22 6.36 -0.76
CA GLN A 48 -36.92 7.65 -0.83
C GLN A 48 -37.70 7.98 0.43
N GLN A 49 -38.10 6.99 1.23
CA GLN A 49 -38.95 7.16 2.41
C GLN A 49 -38.40 6.32 3.57
N PRO A 50 -38.76 6.67 4.83
CA PRO A 50 -38.37 5.88 5.99
C PRO A 50 -38.78 4.42 5.85
N VAL A 51 -37.91 3.50 6.29
CA VAL A 51 -38.17 2.06 6.24
C VAL A 51 -39.32 1.70 7.18
N ASP A 52 -40.44 1.25 6.62
CA ASP A 52 -41.54 0.67 7.39
C ASP A 52 -41.28 -0.82 7.64
N SER A 53 -40.61 -1.09 8.77
CA SER A 53 -40.21 -2.45 9.14
C SER A 53 -41.38 -3.40 9.38
N ILE A 54 -42.56 -2.88 9.74
CA ILE A 54 -43.77 -3.68 10.00
C ILE A 54 -44.36 -4.11 8.67
N SER A 55 -44.58 -3.17 7.75
CA SER A 55 -45.14 -3.46 6.42
C SER A 55 -44.23 -4.38 5.59
N LEU A 56 -42.91 -4.23 5.73
CA LEU A 56 -41.90 -5.05 5.06
C LEU A 56 -41.62 -6.38 5.77
N LYS A 57 -42.22 -6.62 6.95
CA LYS A 57 -42.05 -7.84 7.77
C LYS A 57 -40.59 -8.12 8.20
N ILE A 58 -39.82 -7.05 8.44
CA ILE A 58 -38.42 -7.10 8.93
C ILE A 58 -38.36 -6.64 10.39
N LEU A 59 -38.90 -7.45 11.30
CA LEU A 59 -39.12 -7.07 12.70
C LEU A 59 -37.84 -6.81 13.51
N ASP A 60 -36.72 -7.35 13.05
CA ASP A 60 -35.38 -7.17 13.62
C ASP A 60 -34.68 -5.89 13.13
N TYR A 61 -35.22 -5.20 12.12
CA TYR A 61 -34.62 -3.99 11.56
C TYR A 61 -34.32 -2.91 12.62
N PRO A 62 -35.23 -2.56 13.56
CA PRO A 62 -34.94 -1.57 14.60
C PRO A 62 -33.93 -2.06 15.66
N ILE A 63 -33.70 -3.38 15.72
CA ILE A 63 -32.70 -3.99 16.61
C ILE A 63 -31.31 -3.83 15.97
N ILE A 64 -31.21 -4.03 14.66
CA ILE A 64 -29.94 -3.93 13.91
C ILE A 64 -29.59 -2.47 13.64
N ILE A 65 -30.53 -1.70 13.10
CA ILE A 65 -30.36 -0.30 12.68
C ILE A 65 -30.77 0.65 13.81
N LYS A 66 -29.77 1.28 14.43
CA LYS A 66 -29.97 2.21 15.56
C LYS A 66 -30.35 3.62 15.12
N HIS A 67 -29.89 4.03 13.95
CA HIS A 67 -30.12 5.36 13.40
C HIS A 67 -30.57 5.22 11.94
N SER A 68 -31.88 5.05 11.74
CA SER A 68 -32.47 4.99 10.40
C SER A 68 -32.50 6.37 9.76
N ILE A 69 -32.20 6.44 8.47
CA ILE A 69 -32.29 7.66 7.67
C ILE A 69 -32.58 7.29 6.21
N ASP A 70 -33.20 8.22 5.49
CA ASP A 70 -33.65 8.07 4.11
C ASP A 70 -33.55 9.42 3.37
N ILE A 71 -33.71 9.41 2.05
CA ILE A 71 -33.56 10.59 1.20
C ILE A 71 -34.57 11.69 1.55
N SER A 72 -35.82 11.35 1.91
CA SER A 72 -36.80 12.38 2.29
C SER A 72 -36.45 13.03 3.61
N THR A 73 -35.92 12.27 4.57
CA THR A 73 -35.40 12.82 5.82
C THR A 73 -34.23 13.77 5.57
N ILE A 74 -33.25 13.35 4.75
CA ILE A 74 -32.11 14.20 4.35
C ILE A 74 -32.59 15.49 3.67
N HIS A 75 -33.54 15.37 2.74
CA HIS A 75 -34.11 16.54 2.05
C HIS A 75 -34.79 17.51 3.01
N ASN A 76 -35.59 17.01 3.94
CA ASN A 76 -36.21 17.85 4.96
C ASN A 76 -35.19 18.55 5.85
N LYS A 77 -34.07 17.89 6.20
CA LYS A 77 -32.97 18.51 6.96
C LYS A 77 -32.30 19.63 6.18
N VAL A 78 -32.09 19.48 4.86
CA VAL A 78 -31.61 20.56 3.99
C VAL A 78 -32.60 21.74 3.99
N LEU A 79 -33.90 21.48 3.77
CA LEU A 79 -34.93 22.52 3.71
C LEU A 79 -35.09 23.30 5.02
N ARG A 80 -34.86 22.65 6.16
CA ARG A 80 -34.91 23.27 7.49
C ARG A 80 -33.59 23.92 7.92
N GLY A 81 -32.53 23.80 7.13
CA GLY A 81 -31.22 24.35 7.45
C GLY A 81 -30.56 23.66 8.65
N GLU A 82 -30.76 22.35 8.82
CA GLU A 82 -30.24 21.60 9.97
C GLU A 82 -28.75 21.24 9.83
N TYR A 83 -28.19 21.32 8.63
CA TYR A 83 -26.76 21.08 8.39
C TYR A 83 -25.93 22.34 8.57
N LYS A 84 -24.79 22.22 9.26
CA LYS A 84 -23.84 23.32 9.46
C LYS A 84 -22.80 23.42 8.34
N ASN A 85 -22.52 22.29 7.70
CA ASN A 85 -21.51 22.17 6.65
C ASN A 85 -21.86 20.97 5.74
N PRO A 86 -21.32 20.89 4.52
CA PRO A 86 -21.72 19.85 3.57
C PRO A 86 -21.26 18.43 3.97
N LEU A 87 -20.28 18.27 4.87
CA LEU A 87 -19.87 16.94 5.32
C LEU A 87 -20.91 16.29 6.23
N GLU A 88 -21.70 17.06 6.99
CA GLU A 88 -22.80 16.50 7.80
C GLU A 88 -23.91 15.91 6.90
N PHE A 89 -24.10 16.49 5.70
CA PHE A 89 -24.97 15.91 4.68
C PHE A 89 -24.38 14.61 4.11
N CYS A 90 -23.06 14.58 3.85
CA CYS A 90 -22.37 13.35 3.45
C CYS A 90 -22.49 12.25 4.51
N ASP A 91 -22.33 12.59 5.80
CA ASP A 91 -22.43 11.65 6.91
C ASP A 91 -23.80 10.95 6.92
N ASP A 92 -24.89 11.70 6.69
CA ASP A 92 -26.25 11.17 6.59
C ASP A 92 -26.49 10.33 5.31
N ALA A 93 -25.95 10.76 4.18
CA ALA A 93 -26.02 10.00 2.92
C ALA A 93 -25.30 8.65 3.08
N TRP A 94 -24.09 8.64 3.62
CA TRP A 94 -23.33 7.42 3.92
C TRP A 94 -24.02 6.55 4.97
N LEU A 95 -24.66 7.13 5.99
CA LEU A 95 -25.46 6.37 6.96
C LEU A 95 -26.63 5.63 6.27
N THR A 96 -27.25 6.24 5.26
CA THR A 96 -28.28 5.58 4.44
C THR A 96 -27.73 4.31 3.80
N PHE A 97 -26.56 4.40 3.15
CA PHE A 97 -25.95 3.27 2.44
C PHE A 97 -25.42 2.19 3.40
N ASN A 98 -24.74 2.61 4.47
CA ASN A 98 -24.17 1.72 5.47
C ASN A 98 -25.24 0.91 6.20
N ASN A 99 -26.39 1.52 6.50
CA ASN A 99 -27.52 0.79 7.09
C ASN A 99 -27.98 -0.35 6.18
N VAL A 100 -28.04 -0.13 4.87
CA VAL A 100 -28.43 -1.18 3.91
C VAL A 100 -27.37 -2.26 3.83
N TRP A 101 -26.08 -1.91 3.76
CA TRP A 101 -25.01 -2.91 3.71
C TRP A 101 -24.84 -3.70 5.01
N LEU A 102 -25.19 -3.11 6.15
CA LEU A 102 -25.16 -3.77 7.46
C LEU A 102 -26.30 -4.79 7.61
N SER A 103 -27.51 -4.46 7.16
CA SER A 103 -28.68 -5.32 7.36
C SER A 103 -28.91 -6.35 6.25
N ASN A 104 -28.15 -6.32 5.16
CA ASN A 104 -28.39 -7.17 3.99
C ASN A 104 -27.12 -7.89 3.52
N GLU A 105 -27.27 -9.12 3.04
CA GLU A 105 -26.16 -9.86 2.42
C GLU A 105 -25.76 -9.25 1.07
N LYS A 106 -24.47 -9.35 0.73
CA LYS A 106 -23.91 -8.85 -0.55
C LYS A 106 -24.58 -9.44 -1.80
N THR A 107 -25.22 -10.60 -1.67
CA THR A 107 -25.93 -11.32 -2.74
C THR A 107 -27.32 -10.76 -3.03
N THR A 108 -27.86 -9.91 -2.14
CA THR A 108 -29.23 -9.40 -2.28
C THR A 108 -29.31 -8.30 -3.34
N PRO A 109 -30.43 -8.18 -4.08
CA PRO A 109 -30.61 -7.11 -5.06
C PRO A 109 -30.50 -5.71 -4.44
N ILE A 110 -31.04 -5.51 -3.24
CA ILE A 110 -31.02 -4.21 -2.55
C ILE A 110 -29.60 -3.76 -2.21
N TYR A 111 -28.69 -4.69 -1.92
CA TYR A 111 -27.28 -4.39 -1.68
C TYR A 111 -26.64 -3.81 -2.95
N GLY A 112 -26.85 -4.45 -4.11
CA GLY A 112 -26.31 -3.99 -5.39
C GLY A 112 -26.92 -2.66 -5.85
N ILE A 113 -28.23 -2.45 -5.65
CA ILE A 113 -28.91 -1.18 -5.92
C ILE A 113 -28.34 -0.06 -5.04
N CYS A 114 -28.12 -0.34 -3.75
CA CYS A 114 -27.48 0.61 -2.83
C CYS A 114 -26.09 1.02 -3.30
N SER A 115 -25.26 0.07 -3.75
CA SER A 115 -23.93 0.35 -4.29
C SER A 115 -23.96 1.29 -5.49
N LYS A 116 -24.87 1.09 -6.44
CA LYS A 116 -25.04 1.99 -7.60
C LYS A 116 -25.50 3.40 -7.18
N LEU A 117 -26.41 3.49 -6.22
CA LEU A 117 -26.89 4.78 -5.73
C LEU A 117 -25.78 5.54 -4.97
N ALA A 118 -24.92 4.83 -4.24
CA ALA A 118 -23.73 5.39 -3.59
C ALA A 118 -22.69 5.89 -4.61
N GLU A 119 -22.46 5.15 -5.70
CA GLU A 119 -21.62 5.60 -6.82
C GLU A 119 -22.17 6.90 -7.45
N LEU A 120 -23.47 6.93 -7.76
CA LEU A 120 -24.14 8.13 -8.27
C LEU A 120 -24.02 9.32 -7.32
N PHE A 121 -24.14 9.07 -6.01
CA PHE A 121 -23.94 10.08 -4.98
C PHE A 121 -22.53 10.66 -5.05
N VAL A 122 -21.49 9.81 -5.05
CA VAL A 122 -20.08 10.21 -5.14
C VAL A 122 -19.80 11.05 -6.40
N GLU A 123 -20.26 10.59 -7.57
CA GLU A 123 -20.13 11.33 -8.83
C GLU A 123 -20.77 12.72 -8.80
N SER A 124 -21.78 12.91 -7.94
CA SER A 124 -22.54 14.16 -7.84
C SER A 124 -22.01 15.09 -6.76
N ILE A 125 -21.52 14.55 -5.64
CA ILE A 125 -21.06 15.33 -4.49
C ILE A 125 -19.59 15.74 -4.61
N ASP A 126 -18.73 14.94 -5.24
CA ASP A 126 -17.29 15.24 -5.34
C ASP A 126 -17.03 16.62 -5.99
N PRO A 127 -17.59 16.95 -7.17
CA PRO A 127 -17.37 18.26 -7.79
C PRO A 127 -17.89 19.43 -6.94
N VAL A 128 -18.99 19.20 -6.20
CA VAL A 128 -19.57 20.20 -5.30
C VAL A 128 -18.64 20.46 -4.13
N LEU A 129 -18.13 19.41 -3.49
CA LEU A 129 -17.21 19.54 -2.37
C LEU A 129 -15.87 20.16 -2.77
N GLU A 130 -15.33 19.80 -3.93
CA GLU A 130 -14.15 20.44 -4.51
C GLU A 130 -14.38 21.95 -4.70
N ALA A 131 -15.53 22.34 -5.28
CA ALA A 131 -15.90 23.75 -5.45
C ALA A 131 -16.06 24.49 -4.11
N LEU A 132 -16.48 23.80 -3.05
CA LEU A 132 -16.58 24.33 -1.69
C LEU A 132 -15.25 24.32 -0.91
N GLY A 133 -14.16 23.82 -1.51
CA GLY A 133 -12.81 23.79 -0.95
C GLY A 133 -12.50 22.59 -0.04
N TYR A 134 -13.27 21.51 -0.18
CA TYR A 134 -13.00 20.20 0.43
C TYR A 134 -12.25 19.28 -0.56
N CYS A 135 -11.81 18.10 -0.11
CA CYS A 135 -11.13 17.14 -0.98
C CYS A 135 -12.11 16.30 -1.83
N CYS A 136 -13.11 15.68 -1.21
CA CYS A 136 -14.11 14.82 -1.84
C CYS A 136 -15.21 14.46 -0.82
N GLY A 137 -16.29 13.83 -1.27
CA GLY A 137 -17.43 13.40 -0.44
C GLY A 137 -17.47 11.90 -0.17
N ARG A 138 -16.35 11.22 -0.42
CA ARG A 138 -16.22 9.77 -0.30
C ARG A 138 -16.03 9.36 1.15
N GLN A 139 -16.50 8.16 1.49
CA GLN A 139 -16.14 7.49 2.74
C GLN A 139 -15.06 6.46 2.45
N TYR A 140 -13.82 6.78 2.83
CA TYR A 140 -12.70 5.86 2.70
C TYR A 140 -12.51 5.04 3.97
N VAL A 141 -12.27 3.75 3.79
CA VAL A 141 -11.90 2.81 4.85
C VAL A 141 -10.65 2.05 4.44
N TYR A 142 -9.76 1.84 5.40
CA TYR A 142 -8.70 0.85 5.30
C TYR A 142 -9.33 -0.52 5.52
N LEU A 143 -9.24 -1.35 4.49
CA LEU A 143 -9.76 -2.72 4.55
C LEU A 143 -8.92 -3.57 5.52
N PRO A 144 -9.55 -4.51 6.24
CA PRO A 144 -8.84 -5.44 7.12
C PRO A 144 -7.75 -6.18 6.35
N GLN A 145 -6.59 -6.32 6.99
CA GLN A 145 -5.39 -6.91 6.42
C GLN A 145 -5.24 -8.36 6.87
N THR A 146 -4.58 -9.20 6.06
CA THR A 146 -4.11 -10.50 6.55
C THR A 146 -3.11 -10.27 7.68
N LEU A 147 -3.41 -10.79 8.86
CA LEU A 147 -2.56 -10.60 10.05
C LEU A 147 -1.53 -11.73 10.13
N LEU A 148 -0.35 -11.41 10.64
CA LEU A 148 0.67 -12.42 10.97
C LEU A 148 0.19 -13.25 12.17
N CYS A 149 0.44 -14.56 12.15
CA CYS A 149 0.24 -15.41 13.32
C CYS A 149 1.59 -15.71 13.99
N TYR A 150 1.72 -15.42 15.28
CA TYR A 150 2.92 -15.73 16.08
C TYR A 150 2.98 -17.21 16.57
N GLY A 151 2.21 -18.10 15.91
CA GLY A 151 2.16 -19.52 16.20
C GLY A 151 3.41 -20.30 15.78
N LYS A 152 3.38 -21.63 15.94
CA LYS A 152 4.55 -22.51 15.73
C LYS A 152 4.99 -22.65 14.27
N GLU A 153 4.12 -22.40 13.29
CA GLU A 153 4.46 -22.54 11.88
C GLU A 153 4.96 -21.22 11.29
N GLN A 154 6.19 -21.23 10.76
CA GLN A 154 6.70 -20.15 9.93
C GLN A 154 5.74 -19.98 8.74
N CYS A 155 5.23 -18.76 8.53
CA CYS A 155 4.25 -18.38 7.51
C CYS A 155 2.76 -18.65 7.84
N CYS A 156 2.38 -18.93 9.09
CA CYS A 156 0.96 -18.94 9.45
C CYS A 156 0.34 -17.53 9.35
N GLN A 157 -0.82 -17.43 8.71
CA GLN A 157 -1.54 -16.18 8.44
C GLN A 157 -2.98 -16.26 8.96
N ILE A 158 -3.52 -15.12 9.40
CA ILE A 158 -4.93 -14.94 9.78
C ILE A 158 -5.59 -14.17 8.65
N LEU A 159 -6.49 -14.82 7.91
CA LEU A 159 -7.13 -14.21 6.74
C LEU A 159 -8.20 -13.21 7.16
N VAL A 160 -8.64 -12.39 6.21
CA VAL A 160 -9.77 -11.49 6.41
C VAL A 160 -11.04 -12.31 6.71
N ASN A 161 -11.81 -11.85 7.69
CA ASN A 161 -12.97 -12.50 8.31
C ASN A 161 -12.68 -13.71 9.22
N ASP A 162 -11.42 -14.12 9.39
CA ASP A 162 -11.09 -15.19 10.34
C ASP A 162 -11.20 -14.68 11.78
N ASN A 163 -11.64 -15.58 12.67
CA ASN A 163 -11.53 -15.36 14.10
C ASN A 163 -10.06 -15.53 14.54
N TYR A 164 -9.63 -14.74 15.51
CA TYR A 164 -8.28 -14.81 16.05
C TYR A 164 -8.25 -14.33 17.50
N TYR A 165 -7.10 -14.52 18.14
CA TYR A 165 -6.79 -14.01 19.46
C TYR A 165 -5.67 -12.99 19.37
N TYR A 166 -5.76 -11.92 20.16
CA TYR A 166 -4.73 -10.90 20.21
C TYR A 166 -4.42 -10.45 21.63
N TYR A 167 -3.20 -9.97 21.83
CA TYR A 167 -2.73 -9.34 23.05
C TYR A 167 -2.15 -7.96 22.70
N ASN A 168 -2.68 -6.91 23.32
CA ASN A 168 -2.13 -5.57 23.22
C ASN A 168 -0.97 -5.43 24.22
N ASN A 169 0.21 -5.11 23.72
CA ASN A 169 1.39 -4.89 24.52
C ASN A 169 1.32 -3.50 25.18
N PRO A 170 1.20 -3.41 26.52
CA PRO A 170 1.04 -2.13 27.19
C PRO A 170 2.32 -1.28 27.21
N GLU A 171 3.51 -1.90 27.04
CA GLU A 171 4.80 -1.19 27.06
C GLU A 171 5.78 -1.80 26.03
N PRO A 172 5.74 -1.36 24.75
CA PRO A 172 6.55 -1.85 23.62
C PRO A 172 8.08 -1.75 23.75
N SER A 173 8.59 -1.27 24.89
CA SER A 173 10.02 -1.05 25.10
C SER A 173 10.53 -1.61 26.43
N ARG A 174 9.66 -2.16 27.29
CA ARG A 174 10.06 -2.62 28.64
C ARG A 174 10.18 -4.13 28.77
N PHE A 175 9.47 -4.91 27.95
CA PHE A 175 9.36 -6.37 28.11
C PHE A 175 10.08 -7.19 27.04
N ASN A 176 11.15 -6.69 26.42
CA ASN A 176 11.76 -7.28 25.21
C ASN A 176 10.80 -7.44 24.03
N LEU A 177 9.53 -7.03 24.13
CA LEU A 177 8.52 -7.09 23.09
C LEU A 177 8.38 -5.68 22.48
N SER A 178 8.70 -5.56 21.20
CA SER A 178 8.69 -4.31 20.42
C SER A 178 7.38 -4.02 19.69
N ASN A 179 6.57 -5.04 19.42
CA ASN A 179 5.31 -4.86 18.71
C ASN A 179 4.20 -4.42 19.68
N ASP A 180 3.32 -3.53 19.19
CA ASP A 180 2.15 -3.05 19.94
C ASP A 180 1.10 -4.15 20.14
N GLN A 181 1.08 -5.16 19.27
CA GLN A 181 0.11 -6.24 19.31
C GLN A 181 0.70 -7.57 18.84
N TYR A 182 0.28 -8.66 19.49
CA TYR A 182 0.64 -10.04 19.13
C TYR A 182 -0.62 -10.87 18.86
N THR A 183 -0.65 -11.55 17.71
CA THR A 183 -1.85 -12.21 17.17
C THR A 183 -1.64 -13.69 16.91
N PHE A 184 -2.69 -14.49 17.15
CA PHE A 184 -2.70 -15.94 16.95
C PHE A 184 -3.99 -16.38 16.27
N CYS A 185 -3.89 -17.20 15.21
CA CYS A 185 -5.06 -17.86 14.65
C CYS A 185 -5.66 -18.84 15.68
N VAL A 186 -6.96 -19.15 15.54
CA VAL A 186 -7.67 -20.05 16.47
C VAL A 186 -6.95 -21.39 16.63
N GLN A 187 -6.45 -21.97 15.53
CA GLN A 187 -5.76 -23.26 15.55
C GLN A 187 -4.46 -23.20 16.36
N CYS A 188 -3.60 -22.21 16.08
CA CYS A 188 -2.34 -22.04 16.79
C CYS A 188 -2.57 -21.74 18.28
N PHE A 189 -3.51 -20.85 18.60
CA PHE A 189 -3.83 -20.51 19.99
C PHE A 189 -4.30 -21.74 20.79
N ASN A 190 -5.17 -22.55 20.19
CA ASN A 190 -5.72 -23.75 20.82
C ASN A 190 -4.72 -24.92 20.89
N SER A 191 -3.75 -24.98 19.97
CA SER A 191 -2.70 -26.01 19.98
C SER A 191 -1.75 -25.93 21.18
N ILE A 192 -1.73 -24.80 21.88
CA ILE A 192 -0.89 -24.58 23.06
C ILE A 192 -1.61 -25.16 24.27
N GLU A 193 -1.13 -26.27 24.82
CA GLU A 193 -1.76 -26.93 25.98
C GLU A 193 -1.57 -26.15 27.30
N SER A 194 -0.58 -25.25 27.36
CA SER A 194 -0.30 -24.43 28.54
C SER A 194 -1.27 -23.25 28.69
N ASP A 195 -1.51 -22.83 29.94
CA ASP A 195 -2.25 -21.60 30.30
C ASP A 195 -1.49 -20.31 29.94
N SER A 196 -0.25 -20.41 29.46
CA SER A 196 0.54 -19.27 28.99
C SER A 196 1.13 -19.52 27.61
N ILE A 197 1.30 -18.44 26.86
CA ILE A 197 1.92 -18.40 25.53
C ILE A 197 3.26 -17.69 25.65
N PHE A 198 4.29 -18.25 25.03
CA PHE A 198 5.62 -17.62 24.94
C PHE A 198 5.72 -16.86 23.62
N VAL A 199 6.00 -15.57 23.70
CA VAL A 199 5.98 -14.64 22.56
C VAL A 199 7.34 -13.97 22.41
N GLY A 200 7.81 -13.74 21.19
CA GLY A 200 9.01 -12.98 20.88
C GLY A 200 8.95 -12.43 19.46
N ASP A 201 9.73 -11.39 19.17
CA ASP A 201 9.75 -10.74 17.85
C ASP A 201 10.76 -11.41 16.90
N ASP A 202 11.82 -12.01 17.44
CA ASP A 202 12.88 -12.68 16.70
C ASP A 202 13.16 -14.09 17.29
N PRO A 203 13.46 -15.12 16.47
CA PRO A 203 13.85 -16.46 16.95
C PRO A 203 15.04 -16.49 17.92
N THR A 204 15.90 -15.47 17.88
CA THR A 204 17.10 -15.32 18.73
C THR A 204 16.81 -14.59 20.05
N GLN A 205 15.60 -14.04 20.20
CA GLN A 205 15.19 -13.29 21.39
C GLN A 205 14.74 -14.22 22.53
N THR A 206 14.96 -13.78 23.77
CA THR A 206 14.31 -14.40 24.94
C THR A 206 12.80 -14.19 24.88
N LEU A 207 12.04 -15.28 24.86
CA LEU A 207 10.59 -15.25 24.80
C LEU A 207 9.97 -14.77 26.13
N VAL A 208 8.86 -14.05 26.01
CA VAL A 208 8.09 -13.50 27.13
C VAL A 208 6.85 -14.33 27.35
N GLN A 209 6.62 -14.73 28.59
CA GLN A 209 5.46 -15.54 28.97
C GLN A 209 4.24 -14.64 29.21
N ILE A 210 3.17 -14.86 28.46
CA ILE A 210 1.91 -14.12 28.53
C ILE A 210 0.78 -15.10 28.84
N PRO A 211 0.03 -14.91 29.95
CA PRO A 211 -1.14 -15.74 30.25
C PRO A 211 -2.21 -15.68 29.16
N LYS A 212 -2.80 -16.83 28.80
CA LYS A 212 -3.87 -16.90 27.80
C LYS A 212 -5.10 -16.07 28.16
N SER A 213 -5.36 -15.87 29.45
CA SER A 213 -6.46 -15.05 29.95
C SER A 213 -6.35 -13.56 29.60
N LEU A 214 -5.16 -13.09 29.18
CA LEU A 214 -4.95 -11.72 28.72
C LEU A 214 -5.22 -11.54 27.22
N PHE A 215 -5.40 -12.63 26.47
CA PHE A 215 -5.72 -12.55 25.05
C PHE A 215 -7.23 -12.34 24.85
N LEU A 216 -7.56 -11.44 23.95
CA LEU A 216 -8.94 -11.13 23.57
C LEU A 216 -9.25 -11.79 22.23
N SER A 217 -10.47 -12.31 22.07
CA SER A 217 -10.95 -12.80 20.78
C SER A 217 -11.43 -11.62 19.92
N ALA A 218 -11.13 -11.70 18.63
CA ALA A 218 -11.63 -10.77 17.63
C ALA A 218 -11.88 -11.51 16.32
N LYS A 219 -12.57 -10.82 15.41
CA LYS A 219 -12.71 -11.22 14.02
C LYS A 219 -11.97 -10.21 13.16
N ASN A 220 -11.27 -10.69 12.14
CA ASN A 220 -10.48 -9.84 11.25
C ASN A 220 -11.36 -9.19 10.17
N ASP A 221 -12.35 -8.42 10.59
CA ASP A 221 -13.36 -7.77 9.74
C ASP A 221 -13.55 -6.28 10.08
N ILE A 222 -12.64 -5.72 10.90
CA ILE A 222 -12.69 -4.32 11.29
C ILE A 222 -12.16 -3.46 10.15
N GLU A 223 -13.04 -2.65 9.57
CA GLU A 223 -12.70 -1.58 8.64
C GLU A 223 -12.41 -0.29 9.43
N GLN A 224 -11.24 0.30 9.21
CA GLN A 224 -10.84 1.53 9.89
C GLN A 224 -11.10 2.73 8.96
N PRO A 225 -11.88 3.75 9.37
CA PRO A 225 -12.08 4.93 8.54
C PRO A 225 -10.76 5.66 8.30
N GLU A 226 -10.60 6.25 7.11
CA GLU A 226 -9.46 7.11 6.81
C GLU A 226 -9.41 8.29 7.79
N THR A 227 -8.21 8.68 8.19
CA THR A 227 -8.03 9.84 9.07
C THR A 227 -8.43 11.12 8.33
N ILE A 228 -9.24 11.93 9.00
CA ILE A 228 -9.63 13.26 8.56
C ILE A 228 -8.90 14.30 9.41
N ILE A 229 -8.35 15.32 8.77
CA ILE A 229 -7.60 16.41 9.40
C ILE A 229 -8.26 17.76 9.16
N ASP A 230 -8.08 18.67 10.11
CA ASP A 230 -8.69 19.99 10.07
C ASP A 230 -7.69 21.05 9.62
N CYS A 231 -8.11 21.90 8.68
CA CYS A 231 -7.32 23.06 8.30
C CYS A 231 -7.27 24.07 9.46
N ILE A 232 -6.07 24.43 9.92
CA ILE A 232 -5.88 25.36 11.05
C ILE A 232 -6.34 26.80 10.79
N VAL A 233 -6.59 27.15 9.52
CA VAL A 233 -7.08 28.47 9.07
C VAL A 233 -8.61 28.47 8.97
N CYS A 234 -9.17 27.59 8.14
CA CYS A 234 -10.61 27.60 7.81
C CYS A 234 -11.45 26.52 8.47
N THR A 235 -10.84 25.63 9.27
CA THR A 235 -11.49 24.52 9.97
C THR A 235 -12.27 23.54 9.09
N ARG A 236 -12.07 23.57 7.77
CA ARG A 236 -12.54 22.49 6.88
C ARG A 236 -11.83 21.20 7.25
N ARG A 237 -12.58 20.10 7.26
CA ARG A 237 -12.06 18.75 7.47
C ARG A 237 -11.79 18.10 6.12
N LEU A 238 -10.60 17.54 5.91
CA LEU A 238 -10.20 16.90 4.67
C LEU A 238 -9.54 15.55 4.96
N HIS A 239 -9.65 14.60 4.03
CA HIS A 239 -8.94 13.33 4.10
C HIS A 239 -7.42 13.56 4.14
N GLN A 240 -6.75 12.90 5.08
CA GLN A 240 -5.31 13.04 5.27
C GLN A 240 -4.54 12.60 4.03
N VAL A 241 -4.94 11.49 3.39
CA VAL A 241 -4.30 10.96 2.19
C VAL A 241 -4.55 11.89 1.00
N CYS A 242 -5.78 12.39 0.81
CA CYS A 242 -6.06 13.35 -0.28
C CYS A 242 -5.23 14.63 -0.21
N THR A 243 -4.84 15.05 0.99
CA THR A 243 -4.06 16.28 1.20
C THR A 243 -2.56 16.03 1.36
N LEU A 244 -2.17 14.75 1.42
CA LEU A 244 -0.81 14.28 1.66
C LEU A 244 -0.14 15.00 2.84
N HIS A 245 -0.91 15.26 3.90
CA HIS A 245 -0.39 15.93 5.09
C HIS A 245 0.12 14.92 6.12
N LEU A 246 1.36 15.14 6.54
CA LEU A 246 2.04 14.36 7.58
C LEU A 246 2.66 15.33 8.57
N ASP A 247 2.35 15.16 9.86
CA ASP A 247 2.87 16.02 10.93
C ASP A 247 4.40 15.90 11.06
N GLN A 248 4.99 14.79 10.62
CA GLN A 248 6.45 14.60 10.55
C GLN A 248 7.12 15.55 9.53
N ILE A 249 6.36 15.98 8.51
CA ILE A 249 6.83 16.90 7.46
C ILE A 249 6.49 18.35 7.85
N TRP A 250 5.24 18.57 8.27
CA TRP A 250 4.69 19.88 8.63
C TRP A 250 4.09 19.87 10.04
N PRO A 251 4.92 19.89 11.09
CA PRO A 251 4.46 19.83 12.47
C PRO A 251 3.68 21.08 12.91
N GLU A 252 3.76 22.16 12.14
CA GLU A 252 3.03 23.41 12.39
C GLU A 252 1.51 23.29 12.11
N GLY A 253 1.09 22.18 11.52
CA GLY A 253 -0.30 21.84 11.25
C GLY A 253 -0.72 22.01 9.79
N PHE A 254 -1.88 21.47 9.46
CA PHE A 254 -2.38 21.42 8.09
C PHE A 254 -3.06 22.72 7.64
N ILE A 255 -2.68 23.21 6.46
CA ILE A 255 -3.32 24.34 5.77
C ILE A 255 -3.80 23.86 4.40
N CYS A 256 -5.10 23.95 4.12
CA CYS A 256 -5.66 23.50 2.85
C CYS A 256 -5.25 24.39 1.67
N ASN A 257 -5.26 23.83 0.46
CA ASN A 257 -4.88 24.53 -0.78
C ASN A 257 -5.69 25.82 -1.01
N THR A 258 -6.98 25.82 -0.67
CA THR A 258 -7.84 27.02 -0.75
C THR A 258 -7.29 28.16 0.10
N CYS A 259 -6.89 27.89 1.35
CA CYS A 259 -6.33 28.91 2.24
C CYS A 259 -4.94 29.36 1.78
N ILE A 260 -4.13 28.41 1.30
CA ILE A 260 -2.81 28.71 0.72
C ILE A 260 -2.93 29.73 -0.40
N GLN A 261 -3.85 29.50 -1.34
CA GLN A 261 -4.08 30.39 -2.48
C GLN A 261 -4.71 31.73 -2.06
N GLN A 262 -5.76 31.70 -1.24
CA GLN A 262 -6.51 32.89 -0.82
C GLN A 262 -5.65 33.88 -0.03
N TYR A 263 -4.81 33.37 0.87
CA TYR A 263 -3.96 34.20 1.74
C TYR A 263 -2.50 34.25 1.28
N ASN A 264 -2.20 33.73 0.08
CA ASN A 264 -0.87 33.67 -0.50
C ASN A 264 0.20 33.14 0.49
N ILE A 265 -0.14 32.05 1.18
CA ILE A 265 0.73 31.42 2.18
C ILE A 265 1.75 30.55 1.46
N THR A 266 3.03 30.68 1.82
CA THR A 266 4.07 29.78 1.30
C THR A 266 4.16 28.53 2.16
N ARG A 267 3.85 27.36 1.60
CA ARG A 267 4.05 26.07 2.28
C ARG A 267 5.55 25.80 2.40
N LYS A 268 5.98 25.32 3.55
CA LYS A 268 7.35 24.80 3.73
C LYS A 268 7.56 23.64 2.76
N GLU A 269 8.70 23.59 2.09
CA GLU A 269 9.02 22.50 1.18
C GLU A 269 9.10 21.16 1.93
N ASN A 270 8.71 20.06 1.28
CA ASN A 270 8.93 18.72 1.81
C ASN A 270 10.43 18.39 1.79
N PRO A 271 11.09 18.15 2.95
CA PRO A 271 12.49 17.75 2.97
C PRO A 271 12.67 16.25 2.67
N TYR A 272 11.61 15.44 2.69
CA TYR A 272 11.64 13.99 2.52
C TYR A 272 11.12 13.59 1.13
N THR A 273 11.90 13.94 0.11
CA THR A 273 11.65 13.54 -1.29
C THR A 273 12.65 12.47 -1.72
N ALA A 274 12.26 11.59 -2.64
CA ALA A 274 13.14 10.54 -3.19
C ALA A 274 14.44 11.13 -3.75
N ALA A 275 14.36 12.29 -4.41
CA ALA A 275 15.51 12.99 -4.97
C ALA A 275 16.57 13.36 -3.92
N LYS A 276 16.17 13.59 -2.66
CA LYS A 276 17.04 14.00 -1.55
C LYS A 276 17.66 12.82 -0.79
N LEU A 277 17.25 11.58 -1.10
CA LEU A 277 17.86 10.39 -0.52
C LEU A 277 19.30 10.23 -1.00
N PRO A 278 20.19 9.60 -0.19
CA PRO A 278 21.59 9.38 -0.55
C PRO A 278 21.76 8.66 -1.90
N ILE A 279 22.75 9.10 -2.66
CA ILE A 279 23.08 8.59 -3.99
C ILE A 279 24.37 7.76 -3.90
N ASN A 280 24.42 6.67 -4.66
CA ASN A 280 25.63 5.90 -4.94
C ASN A 280 25.75 5.60 -6.44
N ASP A 281 26.88 5.03 -6.86
CA ASP A 281 27.18 4.77 -8.27
C ASP A 281 26.11 3.93 -8.97
N LEU A 282 25.63 2.85 -8.32
CA LEU A 282 24.55 2.02 -8.85
C LEU A 282 23.28 2.84 -9.09
N SER A 283 22.82 3.60 -8.09
CA SER A 283 21.63 4.43 -8.23
C SER A 283 21.75 5.46 -9.35
N LEU A 284 22.92 6.11 -9.48
CA LEU A 284 23.16 7.11 -10.52
C LEU A 284 23.13 6.50 -11.92
N GLN A 285 23.73 5.33 -12.11
CA GLN A 285 23.75 4.65 -13.41
C GLN A 285 22.36 4.16 -13.82
N LEU A 286 21.61 3.55 -12.90
CA LEU A 286 20.24 3.12 -13.16
C LEU A 286 19.34 4.32 -13.48
N GLU A 287 19.40 5.37 -12.66
CA GLU A 287 18.61 6.58 -12.85
C GLU A 287 18.92 7.23 -14.20
N LYS A 288 20.20 7.36 -14.55
CA LYS A 288 20.63 7.90 -15.84
C LYS A 288 20.09 7.06 -16.99
N ARG A 289 20.27 5.74 -16.96
CA ARG A 289 19.81 4.84 -18.02
C ARG A 289 18.31 4.98 -18.29
N VAL A 290 17.50 4.99 -17.23
CA VAL A 290 16.04 5.11 -17.37
C VAL A 290 15.63 6.48 -17.91
N ASN A 291 16.21 7.56 -17.39
CA ASN A 291 15.85 8.91 -17.85
C ASN A 291 16.37 9.20 -19.27
N ASP A 292 17.54 8.67 -19.66
CA ASP A 292 18.06 8.78 -21.03
C ASP A 292 17.14 8.03 -22.01
N PHE A 293 16.64 6.84 -21.65
CA PHE A 293 15.62 6.12 -22.41
C PHE A 293 14.34 6.95 -22.57
N LEU A 294 13.79 7.49 -21.47
CA LEU A 294 12.57 8.29 -21.51
C LEU A 294 12.75 9.57 -22.36
N LEU A 295 13.92 10.19 -22.28
CA LEU A 295 14.27 11.35 -23.10
C LEU A 295 14.35 11.00 -24.59
N HIS A 296 14.96 9.85 -24.93
CA HIS A 296 15.05 9.34 -26.29
C HIS A 296 13.66 9.06 -26.89
N GLU A 297 12.75 8.50 -26.09
CA GLU A 297 11.36 8.24 -26.49
C GLU A 297 10.50 9.52 -26.54
N HIS A 298 11.10 10.70 -26.35
CA HIS A 298 10.40 11.99 -26.27
C HIS A 298 9.26 11.98 -25.24
N CYS A 299 9.45 11.24 -24.16
CA CYS A 299 8.46 11.10 -23.10
C CYS A 299 8.49 12.33 -22.19
N HIS A 300 7.44 13.14 -22.28
CA HIS A 300 7.19 14.23 -21.33
C HIS A 300 6.55 13.67 -20.07
N THR A 301 7.38 13.13 -19.18
CA THR A 301 6.96 12.63 -17.87
C THR A 301 7.80 13.22 -16.75
N GLY A 302 7.34 13.08 -15.51
CA GLY A 302 8.12 13.47 -14.34
C GLY A 302 9.38 12.62 -14.19
N ARG A 303 10.40 13.19 -13.57
CA ARG A 303 11.72 12.57 -13.43
C ARG A 303 11.60 11.24 -12.69
N VAL A 304 12.26 10.21 -13.21
CA VAL A 304 12.45 8.95 -12.48
C VAL A 304 13.65 9.10 -11.57
N THR A 305 13.49 8.75 -10.30
CA THR A 305 14.54 8.75 -9.29
C THR A 305 14.75 7.33 -8.79
N ILE A 306 15.99 6.83 -8.79
CA ILE A 306 16.30 5.47 -8.30
C ILE A 306 17.23 5.55 -7.11
N ARG A 307 16.94 4.81 -6.02
CA ARG A 307 17.71 4.86 -4.77
C ARG A 307 17.95 3.48 -4.18
N ILE A 308 19.11 3.31 -3.57
CA ILE A 308 19.45 2.10 -2.81
C ILE A 308 19.18 2.40 -1.34
N LEU A 309 18.09 1.86 -0.81
CA LEU A 309 17.58 2.22 0.53
C LEU A 309 18.23 1.40 1.65
N SER A 310 18.78 0.24 1.32
CA SER A 310 19.46 -0.63 2.28
C SER A 310 20.59 -1.38 1.60
N VAL A 311 21.71 -1.50 2.31
CA VAL A 311 22.84 -2.36 1.97
C VAL A 311 23.29 -3.04 3.26
N SER A 312 23.32 -4.37 3.30
CA SER A 312 23.82 -5.10 4.47
C SER A 312 24.57 -6.37 4.07
N ASN A 313 25.51 -6.76 4.92
CA ASN A 313 26.27 -8.00 4.74
C ASN A 313 25.54 -9.12 5.45
N LYS A 314 25.38 -10.25 4.75
CA LYS A 314 24.71 -11.44 5.26
C LYS A 314 25.52 -12.69 4.92
N ILE A 315 25.18 -13.79 5.56
CA ILE A 315 25.73 -15.11 5.24
C ILE A 315 24.55 -16.06 5.01
N CYS A 316 24.44 -16.59 3.80
CA CYS A 316 23.48 -17.65 3.49
C CYS A 316 23.96 -18.94 4.14
N GLN A 317 23.32 -19.34 5.24
CA GLN A 317 23.71 -20.51 6.00
C GLN A 317 23.22 -21.78 5.29
N VAL A 318 24.12 -22.74 5.09
CA VAL A 318 23.73 -24.01 4.48
C VAL A 318 22.85 -24.80 5.45
N LYS A 319 21.64 -25.17 4.99
CA LYS A 319 20.67 -25.91 5.81
C LYS A 319 21.26 -27.23 6.34
N PRO A 320 20.94 -27.64 7.59
CA PRO A 320 21.57 -28.80 8.25
C PRO A 320 21.46 -30.12 7.47
N GLN A 321 20.37 -30.27 6.71
CA GLN A 321 20.13 -31.47 5.91
C GLN A 321 21.20 -31.64 4.81
N LEU A 322 21.59 -30.56 4.12
CA LEU A 322 22.62 -30.64 3.08
C LEU A 322 23.98 -30.99 3.67
N LYS A 323 24.35 -30.36 4.81
CA LYS A 323 25.58 -30.70 5.55
C LYS A 323 25.62 -32.15 6.00
N LYS A 324 24.47 -32.73 6.38
CA LYS A 324 24.38 -34.14 6.78
C LYS A 324 24.75 -35.11 5.64
N TYR A 325 24.33 -34.81 4.40
CA TYR A 325 24.63 -35.66 3.25
C TYR A 325 26.00 -35.38 2.64
N TYR A 326 26.51 -34.16 2.75
CA TYR A 326 27.78 -33.71 2.15
C TYR A 326 28.71 -33.02 3.16
N PRO A 327 29.11 -33.69 4.27
CA PRO A 327 29.78 -33.05 5.41
C PRO A 327 31.16 -32.45 5.09
N ASN A 328 31.86 -33.00 4.10
CA ASN A 328 33.21 -32.57 3.72
C ASN A 328 33.23 -31.72 2.43
N GLN A 329 32.06 -31.45 1.83
CA GLN A 329 31.95 -30.75 0.55
C GLN A 329 31.06 -29.50 0.66
N ALA A 330 30.04 -29.52 1.52
CA ALA A 330 29.20 -28.35 1.75
C ALA A 330 29.91 -27.31 2.63
N ALA A 331 30.00 -26.08 2.15
CA ALA A 331 30.50 -24.95 2.94
C ALA A 331 29.59 -24.66 4.14
N ASP A 332 30.11 -23.94 5.14
CA ASP A 332 29.30 -23.55 6.29
C ASP A 332 28.22 -22.53 5.93
N GLY A 333 28.55 -21.62 5.02
CA GLY A 333 27.67 -20.63 4.44
C GLY A 333 28.39 -19.78 3.41
N TYR A 334 27.63 -18.97 2.69
CA TYR A 334 28.11 -18.14 1.60
C TYR A 334 27.87 -16.65 1.94
N PRO A 335 28.93 -15.83 2.14
CA PRO A 335 28.78 -14.41 2.41
C PRO A 335 28.27 -13.67 1.18
N TYR A 336 27.36 -12.74 1.38
CA TYR A 336 26.81 -11.90 0.31
C TYR A 336 26.43 -10.50 0.82
N HIS A 337 26.33 -9.57 -0.12
CA HIS A 337 25.71 -8.27 0.13
C HIS A 337 24.25 -8.32 -0.33
N THR A 338 23.32 -7.91 0.53
CA THR A 338 21.95 -7.66 0.12
C THR A 338 21.72 -6.17 -0.11
N LYS A 339 21.01 -5.83 -1.19
CA LYS A 339 20.63 -4.45 -1.50
C LYS A 339 19.13 -4.35 -1.75
N ALA A 340 18.53 -3.25 -1.30
CA ALA A 340 17.15 -2.89 -1.56
C ALA A 340 17.10 -1.66 -2.50
N ILE A 341 16.56 -1.83 -3.69
CA ILE A 341 16.58 -0.86 -4.80
C ILE A 341 15.15 -0.44 -5.10
N TYR A 342 14.89 0.87 -5.10
CA TYR A 342 13.55 1.41 -5.35
C TYR A 342 13.58 2.49 -6.41
N ALA A 343 12.54 2.54 -7.25
CA ALA A 343 12.32 3.58 -8.24
C ALA A 343 11.05 4.36 -7.93
N PHE A 344 11.17 5.68 -8.08
CA PHE A 344 10.14 6.68 -7.82
C PHE A 344 9.95 7.52 -9.07
N GLN A 345 8.73 7.98 -9.31
CA GLN A 345 8.42 8.94 -10.36
C GLN A 345 7.70 10.14 -9.74
N GLU A 346 8.10 11.34 -10.13
CA GLU A 346 7.34 12.55 -9.78
C GLU A 346 6.04 12.60 -10.60
N ILE A 347 4.89 12.55 -9.93
CA ILE A 347 3.55 12.68 -10.54
C ILE A 347 2.83 13.80 -9.79
N ASP A 348 2.39 14.83 -10.51
CA ASP A 348 1.73 16.02 -9.95
C ASP A 348 2.51 16.68 -8.79
N GLY A 349 3.85 16.68 -8.89
CA GLY A 349 4.76 17.23 -7.88
C GLY A 349 4.95 16.36 -6.63
N VAL A 350 4.54 15.09 -6.68
CA VAL A 350 4.63 14.12 -5.58
C VAL A 350 5.44 12.90 -6.02
N ASP A 351 6.32 12.41 -5.16
CA ASP A 351 7.04 11.16 -5.40
C ASP A 351 6.10 9.95 -5.28
N VAL A 352 5.95 9.19 -6.35
CA VAL A 352 5.20 7.93 -6.38
C VAL A 352 6.18 6.78 -6.58
N VAL A 353 6.32 5.92 -5.58
CA VAL A 353 7.09 4.67 -5.71
C VAL A 353 6.35 3.73 -6.66
N PHE A 354 7.06 3.13 -7.61
CA PHE A 354 6.44 2.27 -8.62
C PHE A 354 7.17 0.95 -8.87
N PHE A 355 8.40 0.81 -8.38
CA PHE A 355 9.22 -0.40 -8.51
C PHE A 355 10.09 -0.59 -7.27
N GLY A 356 10.24 -1.83 -6.82
CA GLY A 356 11.14 -2.25 -5.74
C GLY A 356 11.81 -3.57 -6.09
N MET A 357 13.07 -3.75 -5.70
CA MET A 357 13.85 -4.98 -5.95
C MET A 357 14.85 -5.24 -4.83
N TYR A 358 14.95 -6.51 -4.42
CA TYR A 358 15.97 -7.01 -3.51
C TYR A 358 16.90 -7.97 -4.26
N VAL A 359 18.20 -7.82 -4.02
CA VAL A 359 19.23 -8.63 -4.65
C VAL A 359 20.20 -9.19 -3.61
N GLN A 360 20.85 -10.30 -3.95
CA GLN A 360 21.97 -10.90 -3.22
C GLN A 360 23.18 -10.90 -4.16
N GLU A 361 24.29 -10.32 -3.72
CA GLU A 361 25.52 -10.20 -4.50
C GLU A 361 26.66 -10.96 -3.80
N TYR A 362 27.10 -12.04 -4.43
CA TYR A 362 28.19 -12.91 -3.97
C TYR A 362 29.45 -12.58 -4.75
N ASP A 363 30.40 -11.93 -4.09
CA ASP A 363 31.58 -11.34 -4.74
C ASP A 363 32.66 -12.37 -5.11
N GLU A 364 33.85 -11.90 -5.45
CA GLU A 364 35.01 -12.74 -5.78
C GLU A 364 35.62 -13.48 -4.58
N HIS A 365 35.32 -13.05 -3.35
CA HIS A 365 35.82 -13.65 -2.12
C HIS A 365 34.87 -14.72 -1.58
N CYS A 366 33.61 -14.75 -2.03
CA CYS A 366 32.67 -15.81 -1.72
C CYS A 366 33.19 -17.16 -2.27
N PRO A 367 33.16 -18.26 -1.48
CA PRO A 367 33.56 -19.58 -1.97
C PRO A 367 32.63 -20.10 -3.08
N VAL A 368 33.18 -21.00 -3.89
CA VAL A 368 32.40 -21.77 -4.87
C VAL A 368 31.33 -22.60 -4.16
N PRO A 369 30.14 -22.80 -4.76
CA PRO A 369 29.75 -22.43 -6.13
C PRO A 369 29.25 -20.99 -6.32
N ASN A 370 29.18 -20.17 -5.27
CA ASN A 370 28.52 -18.85 -5.30
C ASN A 370 29.41 -17.70 -5.81
N THR A 371 30.72 -17.90 -5.95
CA THR A 371 31.68 -16.87 -6.38
C THR A 371 31.23 -16.10 -7.63
N ARG A 372 31.25 -14.75 -7.58
CA ARG A 372 30.90 -13.84 -8.68
C ARG A 372 29.48 -14.05 -9.25
N ARG A 373 28.50 -14.29 -8.39
CA ARG A 373 27.09 -14.46 -8.78
C ARG A 373 26.20 -13.39 -8.15
N VAL A 374 25.16 -12.98 -8.87
CA VAL A 374 24.06 -12.21 -8.30
C VAL A 374 22.77 -13.02 -8.38
N TYR A 375 21.91 -12.87 -7.38
CA TYR A 375 20.58 -13.45 -7.34
C TYR A 375 19.55 -12.34 -7.11
N ILE A 376 18.58 -12.22 -8.00
CA ILE A 376 17.45 -11.32 -7.82
C ILE A 376 16.43 -12.05 -6.95
N SER A 377 16.39 -11.72 -5.65
CA SER A 377 15.53 -12.40 -4.69
C SER A 377 14.06 -12.15 -5.00
N TYR A 378 13.66 -10.88 -5.02
CA TYR A 378 12.29 -10.48 -5.31
C TYR A 378 12.32 -9.12 -6.00
N PHE A 379 11.40 -8.91 -6.92
CA PHE A 379 11.02 -7.56 -7.35
C PHE A 379 9.51 -7.47 -7.37
N ASP A 380 9.01 -6.25 -7.17
CA ASP A 380 7.59 -5.96 -7.11
C ASP A 380 7.35 -4.60 -7.74
N THR A 381 6.12 -4.37 -8.20
CA THR A 381 5.74 -3.13 -8.87
C THR A 381 4.34 -2.70 -8.49
N VAL A 382 4.10 -1.39 -8.43
CA VAL A 382 2.74 -0.83 -8.42
C VAL A 382 2.50 -0.09 -9.72
N GLN A 383 1.32 -0.28 -10.28
CA GLN A 383 1.07 -0.02 -11.70
C GLN A 383 0.94 1.46 -12.11
N PHE A 384 1.29 2.40 -11.24
CA PHE A 384 1.01 3.84 -11.35
C PHE A 384 2.00 4.64 -12.22
N PHE A 385 3.06 4.01 -12.75
CA PHE A 385 3.98 4.70 -13.66
C PHE A 385 3.26 5.37 -14.84
N GLN A 386 3.59 6.62 -15.12
CA GLN A 386 3.04 7.42 -16.20
C GLN A 386 4.14 7.84 -17.21
N PRO A 387 3.87 7.78 -18.52
CA PRO A 387 2.67 7.22 -19.14
C PRO A 387 2.70 5.69 -19.13
N LYS A 388 1.51 5.08 -18.99
CA LYS A 388 1.33 3.62 -18.87
C LYS A 388 2.00 2.82 -19.99
N ILE A 389 2.12 3.39 -21.19
CA ILE A 389 2.69 2.73 -22.37
C ILE A 389 4.16 2.34 -22.18
N TYR A 390 4.95 3.12 -21.43
CA TYR A 390 6.37 2.85 -21.22
C TYR A 390 6.66 2.05 -19.95
N ARG A 391 5.64 1.78 -19.11
CA ARG A 391 5.79 1.15 -17.80
C ARG A 391 6.60 -0.16 -17.85
N THR A 392 6.22 -1.08 -18.73
CA THR A 392 6.93 -2.37 -18.90
C THR A 392 8.37 -2.16 -19.37
N THR A 393 8.59 -1.25 -20.33
CA THR A 393 9.94 -0.99 -20.84
C THR A 393 10.82 -0.37 -19.76
N VAL A 394 10.29 0.54 -18.93
CA VAL A 394 11.03 1.13 -17.80
C VAL A 394 11.44 0.06 -16.78
N TYR A 395 10.58 -0.91 -16.47
CA TYR A 395 10.97 -2.04 -15.62
C TYR A 395 12.12 -2.83 -16.24
N HIS A 396 12.08 -3.08 -17.55
CA HIS A 396 13.18 -3.74 -18.25
C HIS A 396 14.46 -2.89 -18.20
N GLU A 397 14.38 -1.57 -18.40
CA GLU A 397 15.55 -0.69 -18.31
C GLU A 397 16.24 -0.74 -16.95
N ILE A 398 15.47 -0.83 -15.86
CA ILE A 398 16.01 -0.97 -14.49
C ILE A 398 16.75 -2.30 -14.35
N LEU A 399 16.12 -3.41 -14.75
CA LEU A 399 16.71 -4.75 -14.62
C LEU A 399 17.96 -4.90 -15.51
N ILE A 400 17.88 -4.46 -16.76
CA ILE A 400 18.99 -4.50 -17.71
C ILE A 400 20.13 -3.61 -17.22
N GLY A 401 19.82 -2.40 -16.73
CA GLY A 401 20.81 -1.51 -16.13
C GLY A 401 21.51 -2.13 -14.92
N TYR A 402 20.80 -2.90 -14.10
CA TYR A 402 21.39 -3.60 -12.97
C TYR A 402 22.33 -4.72 -13.44
N LEU A 403 21.92 -5.51 -14.44
CA LEU A 403 22.76 -6.56 -15.04
C LEU A 403 24.04 -6.00 -15.67
N ASP A 404 23.95 -4.86 -16.35
CA ASP A 404 25.11 -4.16 -16.91
C ASP A 404 26.05 -3.67 -15.80
N TYR A 405 25.49 -3.04 -14.76
CA TYR A 405 26.28 -2.57 -13.61
C TYR A 405 27.06 -3.71 -12.96
N VAL A 406 26.41 -4.83 -12.62
CA VAL A 406 27.10 -5.94 -11.94
C VAL A 406 28.11 -6.64 -12.85
N LYS A 407 27.83 -6.73 -14.16
CA LYS A 407 28.81 -7.22 -15.15
C LYS A 407 30.08 -6.35 -15.15
N GLN A 408 29.94 -5.02 -15.15
CA GLN A 408 31.07 -4.10 -15.09
C GLN A 408 31.86 -4.20 -13.78
N ASN A 409 31.19 -4.61 -12.69
CA ASN A 409 31.82 -4.88 -11.39
C ASN A 409 32.36 -6.32 -11.26
N GLY A 410 32.42 -7.09 -12.34
CA GLY A 410 33.08 -8.39 -12.38
C GLY A 410 32.25 -9.57 -11.89
N TYR A 411 30.92 -9.40 -11.76
CA TYR A 411 30.01 -10.54 -11.59
C TYR A 411 29.82 -11.25 -12.94
N MET A 412 29.77 -12.58 -12.91
CA MET A 412 29.77 -13.43 -14.11
C MET A 412 28.41 -14.04 -14.41
N TYR A 413 27.62 -14.32 -13.36
CA TYR A 413 26.31 -14.96 -13.50
C TYR A 413 25.24 -14.18 -12.75
N ALA A 414 24.05 -14.13 -13.33
CA ALA A 414 22.84 -13.61 -12.70
C ALA A 414 21.78 -14.70 -12.65
N HIS A 415 21.14 -14.84 -11.50
CA HIS A 415 20.12 -15.85 -11.23
C HIS A 415 18.81 -15.15 -10.88
N MET A 416 17.71 -15.68 -11.40
CA MET A 416 16.37 -15.15 -11.16
C MET A 416 15.39 -16.31 -11.11
N TRP A 417 14.72 -16.47 -9.96
CA TRP A 417 13.62 -17.39 -9.84
C TRP A 417 12.32 -16.71 -10.27
N VAL A 418 11.70 -17.21 -11.34
CA VAL A 418 10.43 -16.69 -11.83
C VAL A 418 9.28 -17.34 -11.05
N CYS A 419 8.94 -16.72 -9.92
CA CYS A 419 7.80 -17.11 -9.09
C CYS A 419 6.81 -15.93 -9.01
N PRO A 420 5.62 -16.04 -9.61
CA PRO A 420 4.59 -15.03 -9.40
C PRO A 420 4.02 -15.12 -7.99
N ALA A 421 3.75 -13.96 -7.41
CA ALA A 421 3.00 -13.87 -6.16
C ALA A 421 1.60 -14.50 -6.33
N SER A 422 1.11 -15.17 -5.29
CA SER A 422 -0.29 -15.55 -5.20
C SER A 422 -1.16 -14.32 -4.93
N GLU A 423 -2.47 -14.39 -5.22
CA GLU A 423 -3.39 -13.24 -5.16
C GLU A 423 -3.44 -12.51 -3.80
N ASN A 424 -2.97 -13.16 -2.72
CA ASN A 424 -3.00 -12.62 -1.35
C ASN A 424 -1.62 -12.34 -0.75
N ILE A 425 -0.54 -12.51 -1.51
CA ILE A 425 0.83 -12.31 -1.03
C ILE A 425 1.45 -11.14 -1.81
N ALA A 426 1.94 -10.13 -1.11
CA ALA A 426 2.77 -9.09 -1.69
C ALA A 426 4.25 -9.39 -1.41
N TYR A 427 5.11 -9.22 -2.41
CA TYR A 427 6.56 -9.39 -2.20
C TYR A 427 7.15 -8.18 -1.48
N ILE A 428 6.80 -6.97 -1.91
CA ILE A 428 7.37 -5.72 -1.36
C ILE A 428 6.26 -4.72 -1.04
N PHE A 429 5.38 -4.43 -2.00
CA PHE A 429 4.38 -3.38 -1.84
C PHE A 429 3.11 -3.96 -1.25
N HIS A 430 2.85 -3.64 0.01
CA HIS A 430 1.63 -4.09 0.67
C HIS A 430 0.39 -3.57 -0.07
N ARG A 431 -0.47 -4.52 -0.50
CA ARG A 431 -1.74 -4.29 -1.20
C ARG A 431 -1.60 -3.55 -2.52
N HIS A 432 -1.62 -4.31 -3.60
CA HIS A 432 -1.70 -3.76 -4.96
C HIS A 432 -3.09 -3.23 -5.29
N PRO A 433 -3.21 -2.31 -6.26
CA PRO A 433 -4.49 -1.85 -6.77
C PRO A 433 -5.34 -3.03 -7.27
N PHE A 434 -6.66 -2.99 -7.05
CA PHE A 434 -7.57 -4.07 -7.46
C PHE A 434 -7.55 -4.34 -8.96
N GLU A 435 -7.27 -3.30 -9.76
CA GLU A 435 -7.16 -3.37 -11.21
C GLU A 435 -5.79 -3.91 -11.68
N GLN A 436 -4.83 -4.08 -10.76
CA GLN A 436 -3.53 -4.64 -11.07
C GLN A 436 -3.60 -6.17 -11.08
N HIS A 437 -3.74 -6.74 -12.28
CA HIS A 437 -3.71 -8.19 -12.44
C HIS A 437 -2.29 -8.74 -12.28
N MET A 438 -2.12 -9.71 -11.39
CA MET A 438 -0.87 -10.44 -11.24
C MET A 438 -0.61 -11.35 -12.45
N LEU A 439 0.63 -11.36 -12.92
CA LEU A 439 1.02 -12.19 -14.06
C LEU A 439 1.00 -13.66 -13.67
N LYS A 440 0.40 -14.51 -14.51
CA LYS A 440 0.53 -15.97 -14.38
C LYS A 440 1.95 -16.41 -14.76
N LEU A 441 2.40 -17.55 -14.23
CA LEU A 441 3.76 -18.07 -14.40
C LEU A 441 4.28 -17.99 -15.85
N LYS A 442 3.51 -18.49 -16.83
CA LYS A 442 3.91 -18.47 -18.24
C LYS A 442 4.14 -17.06 -18.78
N HIS A 443 3.24 -16.12 -18.45
CA HIS A 443 3.37 -14.73 -18.88
C HIS A 443 4.54 -14.03 -18.20
N MET A 444 4.81 -14.33 -16.92
CA MET A 444 5.97 -13.79 -16.21
C MET A 444 7.28 -14.32 -16.80
N GLN A 445 7.34 -15.61 -17.17
CA GLN A 445 8.49 -16.19 -17.88
C GLN A 445 8.72 -15.51 -19.23
N ASP A 446 7.67 -15.32 -20.02
CA ASP A 446 7.78 -14.66 -21.33
C ASP A 446 8.18 -13.18 -21.18
N TRP A 447 7.69 -12.50 -20.14
CA TRP A 447 8.11 -11.14 -19.78
C TRP A 447 9.61 -11.07 -19.46
N CYS A 448 10.11 -11.97 -18.61
CA CYS A 448 11.54 -12.06 -18.28
C CYS A 448 12.40 -12.38 -19.51
N LYS A 449 11.95 -13.28 -20.40
CA LYS A 449 12.65 -13.61 -21.65
C LYS A 449 12.77 -12.39 -22.55
N ASN A 450 11.70 -11.64 -22.75
CA ASN A 450 11.73 -10.42 -23.56
C ASN A 450 12.75 -9.39 -23.02
N MET A 451 12.85 -9.27 -21.69
CA MET A 451 13.86 -8.43 -21.04
C MET A 451 15.28 -8.92 -21.32
N LEU A 452 15.54 -10.22 -21.19
CA LEU A 452 16.85 -10.83 -21.44
C LEU A 452 17.23 -10.81 -22.93
N ASP A 453 16.29 -11.03 -23.84
CA ASP A 453 16.49 -10.94 -25.29
C ASP A 453 16.94 -9.53 -25.68
N LYS A 454 16.32 -8.49 -25.10
CA LYS A 454 16.76 -7.10 -25.25
C LYS A 454 18.18 -6.89 -24.69
N ALA A 455 18.48 -7.45 -23.52
CA ALA A 455 19.83 -7.36 -22.93
C ALA A 455 20.91 -8.06 -23.78
N ILE A 456 20.56 -9.13 -24.51
CA ILE A 456 21.46 -9.81 -25.46
C ILE A 456 21.74 -8.91 -26.67
N VAL A 457 20.70 -8.29 -27.23
CA VAL A 457 20.84 -7.34 -28.36
C VAL A 457 21.75 -6.17 -27.97
N GLU A 458 21.71 -5.73 -26.72
CA GLU A 458 22.58 -4.68 -26.17
C GLU A 458 23.97 -5.17 -25.73
N HIS A 459 24.28 -6.45 -25.94
CA HIS A 459 25.55 -7.07 -25.55
C HIS A 459 25.86 -7.03 -24.04
N ILE A 460 24.82 -6.87 -23.22
CA ILE A 460 24.92 -6.90 -21.75
C ILE A 460 24.90 -8.36 -21.29
N VAL A 461 23.88 -9.12 -21.70
CA VAL A 461 23.79 -10.57 -21.46
C VAL A 461 24.39 -11.32 -22.65
N ILE A 462 25.16 -12.39 -22.38
CA ILE A 462 25.74 -13.22 -23.44
C ILE A 462 24.72 -14.25 -23.91
N ASP A 463 24.17 -15.00 -22.97
CA ASP A 463 23.08 -15.97 -23.15
C ASP A 463 22.30 -16.14 -21.83
N TYR A 464 21.17 -16.83 -21.89
CA TYR A 464 20.45 -17.31 -20.71
C TYR A 464 19.91 -18.72 -20.96
N LYS A 465 19.80 -19.50 -19.89
CA LYS A 465 19.35 -20.89 -19.92
C LYS A 465 18.43 -21.16 -18.73
N ASP A 466 17.57 -22.16 -18.84
CA ASP A 466 16.98 -22.73 -17.65
C ASP A 466 18.04 -23.52 -16.85
N ILE A 467 17.79 -23.70 -15.55
CA ILE A 467 18.76 -24.33 -14.64
C ILE A 467 19.09 -25.77 -15.04
N MET A 468 18.17 -26.49 -15.67
CA MET A 468 18.42 -27.88 -16.07
C MET A 468 19.41 -27.92 -17.23
N GLN A 469 19.22 -27.06 -18.22
CA GLN A 469 20.16 -26.94 -19.34
C GLN A 469 21.54 -26.45 -18.87
N ASP A 470 21.60 -25.47 -17.96
CA ASP A 470 22.86 -24.99 -17.39
C ASP A 470 23.61 -26.10 -16.63
N CYS A 471 22.91 -26.90 -15.83
CA CYS A 471 23.50 -28.05 -15.13
C CYS A 471 24.08 -29.09 -16.11
N LEU A 472 23.39 -29.36 -17.23
CA LEU A 472 23.87 -30.29 -18.26
C LEU A 472 25.12 -29.74 -18.96
N ASP A 473 25.11 -28.47 -19.36
CA ASP A 473 26.21 -27.83 -20.08
C ASP A 473 27.48 -27.74 -19.21
N ASN A 474 27.31 -27.48 -17.91
CA ASN A 474 28.41 -27.42 -16.94
C ASN A 474 28.75 -28.78 -16.30
N GLN A 475 28.11 -29.86 -16.74
CA GLN A 475 28.35 -31.24 -16.26
C GLN A 475 28.25 -31.37 -14.73
N VAL A 476 27.28 -30.68 -14.12
CA VAL A 476 27.01 -30.74 -12.67
C VAL A 476 26.80 -32.20 -12.25
N GLN A 477 27.65 -32.66 -11.32
CA GLN A 477 27.62 -34.06 -10.84
C GLN A 477 26.83 -34.20 -9.55
N THR A 478 26.88 -33.18 -8.69
CA THR A 478 26.30 -33.22 -7.35
C THR A 478 25.55 -31.93 -7.03
N VAL A 479 24.66 -32.01 -6.05
CA VAL A 479 23.86 -30.85 -5.61
C VAL A 479 24.71 -29.73 -4.98
N VAL A 480 25.92 -30.04 -4.50
CA VAL A 480 26.83 -29.02 -3.92
C VAL A 480 27.54 -28.18 -4.99
N ASP A 481 27.47 -28.58 -6.26
CA ASP A 481 27.99 -27.80 -7.38
C ASP A 481 26.99 -26.72 -7.86
N ILE A 482 25.74 -26.78 -7.39
CA ILE A 482 24.68 -25.83 -7.72
C ILE A 482 24.79 -24.62 -6.78
N PRO A 483 24.74 -23.37 -7.30
CA PRO A 483 24.72 -22.17 -6.47
C PRO A 483 23.65 -22.20 -5.39
N TYR A 484 23.99 -21.76 -4.18
CA TYR A 484 23.13 -21.86 -3.00
C TYR A 484 22.74 -20.47 -2.50
N PHE A 485 21.51 -20.04 -2.75
CA PHE A 485 21.01 -18.70 -2.42
C PHE A 485 20.07 -18.71 -1.21
N ASP A 486 19.99 -17.58 -0.53
CA ASP A 486 19.09 -17.42 0.61
C ASP A 486 17.64 -17.33 0.11
N ASP A 487 16.72 -18.06 0.75
CA ASP A 487 15.29 -18.11 0.41
C ASP A 487 14.94 -18.50 -1.05
N ASP A 488 15.86 -19.18 -1.75
CA ASP A 488 15.59 -19.82 -3.05
C ASP A 488 14.86 -21.17 -2.91
N PHE A 489 14.30 -21.68 -4.01
CA PHE A 489 13.51 -22.92 -4.07
C PHE A 489 14.28 -24.15 -3.57
#